data_AF-A0A2T0RH70-F1
#
_entry.id   AF-A0A2T0RH70-F1
#
_cell.length_a   1.000
_cell.length_b   1.000
_cell.length_c   1.000
_cell.angle_alpha   90.00
_cell.angle_beta   90.00
_cell.angle_gamma   90.00
#
_symmetry.space_group_name_H-M   'P 1'
#
loop_
_entity.id
_entity.type
_entity.pdbx_description
1 polymer ?
#
loop_
_entity_poly.entity_id
_entity_poly.type
_entity_poly.pdbx_seq_one_letter_code
_entity_poly.pdbx_strand_id
1 'polypeptide(L)'
;MPTVTRRTFRSSPHRDAFATWAAISALLTRTNTGAQQELGSVAGIASSIIADKACENSPIIVSCEGPQTRIYCLYDDDAIDGSDVNEDVLGFDPLKGDWSISLPCEPDDLGWVQSSLKQKSERITARDKNETKKQDTANNSQGATLEIDLEGLLKP
;
A
#
# COMPACT_ATOMS: atom_id res chain seq x y z
N MET A 1 17.74 10.24 -2.29
CA MET A 1 16.79 9.15 -2.63
C MET A 1 16.19 8.63 -1.34
N PRO A 2 14.86 8.62 -1.16
CA PRO A 2 14.28 8.01 0.02
C PRO A 2 14.55 6.50 0.02
N THR A 3 15.00 5.95 1.14
CA THR A 3 15.21 4.51 1.29
C THR A 3 13.87 3.79 1.20
N VAL A 4 13.77 2.75 0.37
CA VAL A 4 12.55 1.95 0.21
C VAL A 4 12.87 0.49 0.54
N THR A 5 12.07 -0.11 1.42
CA THR A 5 12.16 -1.53 1.77
C THR A 5 10.96 -2.28 1.21
N ARG A 6 11.20 -3.48 0.66
CA ARG A 6 10.15 -4.37 0.14
C ARG A 6 9.93 -5.55 1.07
N ARG A 7 8.67 -5.93 1.25
CA ARG A 7 8.24 -7.20 1.86
C ARG A 7 7.20 -7.85 0.98
N THR A 8 7.17 -9.17 1.01
CA THR A 8 6.28 -10.00 0.21
C THR A 8 5.72 -11.09 1.11
N PHE A 9 4.42 -11.04 1.40
CA PHE A 9 3.74 -11.98 2.27
C PHE A 9 3.01 -13.05 1.48
N ARG A 10 2.99 -14.28 2.00
CA ARG A 10 2.11 -15.32 1.43
C ARG A 10 0.68 -15.11 1.90
N SER A 11 -0.24 -14.97 0.95
CA SER A 11 -1.68 -14.89 1.19
C SER A 11 -2.34 -16.22 0.79
N SER A 12 -3.53 -16.17 0.18
CA SER A 12 -4.31 -17.36 -0.17
C SER A 12 -3.62 -18.21 -1.24
N PRO A 13 -3.59 -19.55 -1.12
CA PRO A 13 -4.24 -20.38 -0.09
C PRO A 13 -3.37 -20.67 1.14
N HIS A 14 -2.12 -20.22 1.19
CA HIS A 14 -1.23 -20.46 2.35
C HIS A 14 -1.77 -19.84 3.65
N ARG A 15 -2.39 -18.66 3.55
CA ARG A 15 -3.13 -17.98 4.62
C ARG A 15 -4.42 -17.38 4.07
N ASP A 16 -5.46 -17.34 4.89
CA ASP A 16 -6.60 -16.50 4.57
C ASP A 16 -6.25 -15.00 4.65
N ALA A 17 -7.07 -14.15 4.04
CA ALA A 17 -6.80 -12.72 3.94
C ALA A 17 -6.72 -12.02 5.31
N PHE A 18 -7.46 -12.50 6.30
CA PHE A 18 -7.46 -11.93 7.65
C PHE A 18 -6.17 -12.26 8.40
N ALA A 19 -5.72 -13.51 8.31
CA ALA A 19 -4.43 -13.95 8.83
C ALA A 19 -3.26 -13.23 8.13
N THR A 20 -3.36 -12.96 6.83
CA THR A 20 -2.39 -12.15 6.09
C THR A 20 -2.32 -10.73 6.64
N TRP A 21 -3.46 -10.05 6.82
CA TRP A 21 -3.46 -8.71 7.43
C TRP A 21 -2.93 -8.70 8.85
N ALA A 22 -3.25 -9.72 9.66
CA ALA A 22 -2.73 -9.86 11.01
C ALA A 22 -1.20 -10.00 11.02
N ALA A 23 -0.63 -10.78 10.10
CA ALA A 23 0.82 -10.93 9.94
C ALA A 23 1.49 -9.61 9.51
N ILE A 24 0.89 -8.88 8.57
CA ILE A 24 1.35 -7.55 8.15
C ILE A 24 1.32 -6.57 9.33
N SER A 25 0.21 -6.53 10.06
CA SER A 25 0.06 -5.66 11.23
C SER A 25 1.10 -5.97 12.29
N ALA A 26 1.34 -7.25 12.59
CA ALA A 26 2.35 -7.69 13.55
C ALA A 26 3.78 -7.29 13.13
N LEU A 27 4.11 -7.36 11.83
CA LEU A 27 5.39 -6.86 11.32
C LEU A 27 5.53 -5.35 11.58
N LEU A 28 4.48 -4.58 11.26
CA LEU A 28 4.50 -3.12 11.36
C LEU A 28 4.52 -2.60 12.80
N THR A 29 3.85 -3.29 13.72
CA THR A 29 3.72 -2.84 15.11
C THR A 29 4.75 -3.47 16.05
N ARG A 30 5.74 -4.20 15.53
CA ARG A 30 6.73 -4.93 16.36
C ARG A 30 7.48 -4.03 17.33
N THR A 31 7.83 -2.82 16.89
CA THR A 31 8.53 -1.79 17.69
C THR A 31 7.59 -0.71 18.22
N ASN A 32 6.36 -0.65 17.72
CA ASN A 32 5.35 0.34 18.07
C ASN A 32 3.98 -0.31 18.23
N THR A 33 3.68 -0.77 19.45
CA THR A 33 2.42 -1.44 19.77
C THR A 33 1.23 -0.49 19.85
N GLY A 34 1.45 0.83 19.88
CA GLY A 34 0.38 1.84 19.98
C GLY A 34 -0.56 1.85 18.77
N ALA A 35 -0.06 1.49 17.60
CA ALA A 35 -0.85 1.43 16.37
C ALA A 35 -1.61 0.10 16.20
N GLN A 36 -1.39 -0.91 17.05
CA GLN A 36 -1.97 -2.24 16.89
C GLN A 36 -3.50 -2.23 16.94
N GLN A 37 -4.10 -1.42 17.81
CA GLN A 37 -5.56 -1.29 17.87
C GLN A 37 -6.14 -0.62 16.63
N GLU A 38 -5.46 0.41 16.10
CA GLU A 38 -5.89 1.13 14.90
C GLU A 38 -5.84 0.21 13.67
N LEU A 39 -4.74 -0.52 13.47
CA LEU A 39 -4.60 -1.50 12.39
C LEU A 39 -5.60 -2.67 12.55
N GLY A 40 -5.88 -3.09 13.78
CA GLY A 40 -6.91 -4.10 14.07
C GLY A 40 -8.33 -3.61 13.73
N SER A 41 -8.62 -2.32 13.91
CA SER A 41 -9.95 -1.75 13.66
C SER A 41 -10.36 -1.73 12.18
N VAL A 42 -9.37 -1.73 11.27
CA VAL A 42 -9.57 -1.77 9.81
C VAL A 42 -9.39 -3.17 9.22
N ALA A 43 -9.19 -4.20 10.05
CA ALA A 43 -8.84 -5.54 9.59
C ALA A 43 -9.84 -6.12 8.59
N GLY A 44 -11.15 -5.92 8.79
CA GLY A 44 -12.16 -6.38 7.83
C GLY A 44 -12.03 -5.73 6.45
N ILE A 45 -11.76 -4.43 6.40
CA ILE A 45 -11.61 -3.67 5.15
C ILE A 45 -10.32 -4.10 4.44
N ALA A 46 -9.21 -4.16 5.18
CA ALA A 46 -7.92 -4.60 4.63
C ALA A 46 -7.95 -6.05 4.15
N SER A 47 -8.68 -6.93 4.84
CA SER A 47 -8.86 -8.33 4.42
C SER A 47 -9.66 -8.45 3.13
N SER A 48 -10.69 -7.61 2.92
CA SER A 48 -11.41 -7.55 1.64
C SER A 48 -10.45 -7.26 0.50
N ILE A 49 -9.66 -6.18 0.64
CA ILE A 49 -8.67 -5.76 -0.35
C ILE A 49 -7.65 -6.87 -0.67
N ILE A 50 -7.18 -7.59 0.36
CA ILE A 50 -6.26 -8.71 0.18
C ILE A 50 -6.96 -9.88 -0.52
N ALA A 51 -8.22 -10.17 -0.19
CA ALA A 51 -8.99 -11.23 -0.83
C ALA A 51 -9.21 -10.95 -2.33
N ASP A 52 -9.40 -9.67 -2.69
CA ASP A 52 -9.55 -9.20 -4.09
C ASP A 52 -8.23 -9.20 -4.87
N LYS A 53 -7.12 -9.65 -4.25
CA LYS A 53 -5.77 -9.70 -4.84
C LYS A 53 -5.20 -8.34 -5.25
N ALA A 54 -5.78 -7.22 -4.76
CA ALA A 54 -5.30 -5.88 -5.08
C ALA A 54 -3.84 -5.64 -4.66
N CYS A 55 -3.35 -6.40 -3.67
CA CYS A 55 -1.98 -6.33 -3.15
C CYS A 55 -0.93 -7.13 -3.96
N GLU A 56 -1.31 -7.78 -5.06
CA GLU A 56 -0.43 -8.64 -5.87
C GLU A 56 0.61 -7.81 -6.64
N ASN A 57 0.10 -6.90 -7.48
CA ASN A 57 0.93 -6.06 -8.35
C ASN A 57 1.08 -4.63 -7.82
N SER A 58 0.22 -4.24 -6.87
CA SER A 58 0.21 -2.92 -6.26
C SER A 58 0.46 -3.05 -4.76
N PRO A 59 1.50 -2.41 -4.20
CA PRO A 59 1.84 -2.64 -2.81
C PRO A 59 0.95 -1.85 -1.86
N ILE A 60 0.76 -2.39 -0.66
CA ILE A 60 0.47 -1.57 0.51
C ILE A 60 1.69 -0.70 0.78
N ILE A 61 1.47 0.62 0.85
CA ILE A 61 2.54 1.58 1.09
C ILE A 61 2.44 2.08 2.52
N VAL A 62 3.53 1.93 3.27
CA VAL A 62 3.69 2.48 4.61
C VAL A 62 4.75 3.58 4.56
N SER A 63 4.34 4.79 4.90
CA SER A 63 5.20 5.97 5.01
C SER A 63 5.38 6.33 6.48
N CYS A 64 6.59 6.72 6.87
CA CYS A 64 6.93 7.13 8.23
C CYS A 64 8.10 8.11 8.20
N GLU A 65 8.53 8.59 9.37
CA GLU A 65 9.81 9.31 9.52
C GLU A 65 11.01 8.36 9.37
N GLY A 66 11.23 7.87 8.16
CA GLY A 66 12.23 6.86 7.87
C GLY A 66 12.06 6.23 6.48
N PRO A 67 12.57 5.00 6.29
CA PRO A 67 12.38 4.28 5.04
C PRO A 67 10.90 3.97 4.77
N GLN A 68 10.47 4.13 3.52
CA GLN A 68 9.14 3.71 3.09
C GLN A 68 9.10 2.18 2.97
N THR A 69 8.08 1.54 3.51
CA THR A 69 7.87 0.08 3.35
C THR A 69 6.82 -0.18 2.30
N ARG A 70 7.10 -1.08 1.36
CA ARG A 70 6.17 -1.57 0.34
C ARG A 70 5.90 -3.05 0.59
N ILE A 71 4.64 -3.40 0.76
CA ILE A 71 4.23 -4.76 1.11
C ILE A 71 3.37 -5.32 -0.02
N TYR A 72 3.80 -6.42 -0.60
CA TYR A 72 3.09 -7.19 -1.62
C TYR A 72 2.54 -8.48 -1.01
N CYS A 73 1.56 -9.08 -1.68
CA CYS A 73 1.01 -10.39 -1.34
C CYS A 73 1.16 -11.35 -2.52
N LEU A 74 1.60 -12.59 -2.24
CA LEU A 74 1.57 -13.70 -3.19
C LEU A 74 0.26 -14.46 -3.04
N TYR A 75 -0.22 -15.00 -4.15
CA TYR A 75 -1.47 -15.75 -4.23
C TYR A 75 -1.27 -17.06 -5.00
N ASP A 76 -2.25 -17.96 -4.88
CA ASP A 76 -2.35 -19.20 -5.65
C ASP A 76 -1.06 -20.05 -5.56
N ASP A 77 -0.48 -20.41 -6.71
CA ASP A 77 0.72 -21.23 -6.78
C ASP A 77 1.94 -20.51 -6.18
N ASP A 78 2.07 -19.19 -6.35
CA ASP A 78 3.17 -18.40 -5.81
C ASP A 78 3.15 -18.37 -4.27
N ALA A 79 1.94 -18.39 -3.68
CA ALA A 79 1.79 -18.49 -2.24
C ALA A 79 2.18 -19.89 -1.70
N ILE A 80 2.00 -20.94 -2.50
CA ILE A 80 2.37 -22.32 -2.14
C ILE A 80 3.87 -22.52 -2.29
N ASP A 81 4.43 -22.13 -3.44
CA ASP A 81 5.86 -22.28 -3.77
C ASP A 81 6.73 -21.42 -2.86
N GLY A 82 6.35 -20.14 -2.71
CA GLY A 82 6.98 -19.23 -1.75
C GLY A 82 8.40 -18.78 -2.13
N SER A 83 8.85 -18.96 -3.37
CA SER A 83 10.19 -18.55 -3.81
C SER A 83 10.46 -17.04 -3.66
N ASP A 84 9.43 -16.20 -3.80
CA ASP A 84 9.54 -14.73 -3.73
C ASP A 84 9.18 -14.13 -2.36
N VAL A 85 9.07 -14.97 -1.32
CA VAL A 85 8.64 -14.56 0.01
C VAL A 85 9.74 -13.78 0.72
N ASN A 86 9.34 -12.67 1.34
CA ASN A 86 10.20 -11.90 2.23
C ASN A 86 9.34 -11.29 3.34
N GLU A 87 9.25 -12.01 4.45
CA GLU A 87 8.52 -11.62 5.67
C GLU A 87 9.48 -11.28 6.82
N ASP A 88 10.76 -11.02 6.50
CA ASP A 88 11.78 -10.71 7.50
C ASP A 88 11.46 -9.46 8.29
N VAL A 89 11.94 -9.40 9.52
CA VAL A 89 11.79 -8.21 10.37
C VAL A 89 12.36 -6.97 9.70
N LEU A 90 11.75 -5.81 10.00
CA LEU A 90 12.28 -4.53 9.56
C LEU A 90 13.34 -4.06 10.57
N GLY A 91 14.49 -3.62 10.09
CA GLY A 91 15.59 -3.12 10.93
C GLY A 91 15.36 -1.71 11.49
N PHE A 92 14.15 -1.17 11.35
CA PHE A 92 13.73 0.15 11.78
C PHE A 92 12.25 0.10 12.19
N ASP A 93 11.77 1.14 12.87
CA ASP A 93 10.35 1.28 13.23
C ASP A 93 9.55 1.83 12.03
N PRO A 94 8.69 1.03 11.37
CA PRO A 94 7.99 1.45 10.16
C PRO A 94 6.79 2.34 10.44
N LEU A 95 6.45 2.59 11.71
CA LEU A 95 5.36 3.47 12.14
C LEU A 95 5.89 4.61 13.04
N LYS A 96 7.11 5.06 12.79
CA LYS A 96 7.72 6.18 13.52
C LYS A 96 7.15 7.53 13.07
N GLY A 97 6.80 8.38 14.04
CA GLY A 97 6.40 9.77 13.80
C GLY A 97 5.04 9.88 13.12
N ASP A 98 4.92 10.78 12.16
CA ASP A 98 3.69 10.99 11.36
C ASP A 98 3.55 9.93 10.26
N TRP A 99 3.22 8.71 10.68
CA TRP A 99 3.08 7.57 9.78
C TRP A 99 1.72 7.55 9.07
N SER A 100 1.70 6.99 7.88
CA SER A 100 0.48 6.75 7.09
C SER A 100 0.56 5.43 6.33
N ILE A 101 -0.59 4.81 6.11
CA ILE A 101 -0.74 3.57 5.34
C ILE A 101 -1.67 3.85 4.16
N SER A 102 -1.26 3.42 2.98
CA SER A 102 -2.06 3.52 1.76
C SER A 102 -2.28 2.12 1.18
N LEU A 103 -3.53 1.68 1.22
CA LEU A 103 -3.98 0.39 0.73
C LEU A 103 -4.34 0.52 -0.76
N PRO A 104 -3.83 -0.36 -1.64
CA PRO A 104 -4.32 -0.45 -3.01
C PRO A 104 -5.76 -0.96 -2.99
N CYS A 105 -6.62 -0.49 -3.89
CA CYS A 105 -8.02 -0.90 -3.95
C CYS A 105 -8.47 -0.97 -5.40
N GLU A 106 -9.42 -1.85 -5.69
CA GLU A 106 -10.12 -1.82 -6.98
C GLU A 106 -10.87 -0.48 -7.13
N PRO A 107 -10.92 0.10 -8.34
CA PRO A 107 -11.60 1.38 -8.58
C PRO A 107 -13.09 1.35 -8.18
N ASP A 108 -13.75 0.21 -8.43
CA ASP A 108 -15.17 0.02 -8.15
C ASP A 108 -15.49 0.00 -6.64
N ASP A 109 -14.51 -0.42 -5.83
CA ASP A 109 -14.64 -0.53 -4.37
C ASP A 109 -14.15 0.71 -3.61
N LEU A 110 -13.41 1.59 -4.28
CA LEU A 110 -12.71 2.72 -3.67
C LEU A 110 -13.65 3.62 -2.84
N GLY A 111 -14.87 3.88 -3.33
CA GLY A 111 -15.83 4.75 -2.65
C GLY A 111 -16.27 4.23 -1.28
N TRP A 112 -16.60 2.95 -1.17
CA TRP A 112 -17.03 2.37 0.11
C TRP A 112 -15.83 2.14 1.04
N VAL A 113 -14.68 1.73 0.50
CA VAL A 113 -13.44 1.50 1.25
C VAL A 113 -12.97 2.80 1.91
N GLN A 114 -12.84 3.89 1.15
CA GLN A 114 -12.42 5.18 1.71
C GLN A 114 -13.39 5.70 2.77
N SER A 115 -14.70 5.58 2.52
CA SER A 115 -15.74 5.99 3.47
C SER A 115 -15.68 5.19 4.77
N SER A 116 -15.36 3.90 4.68
CA SER A 116 -15.26 2.99 5.84
C SER A 116 -13.96 3.22 6.62
N LEU A 117 -12.85 3.42 5.92
CA LEU A 117 -11.54 3.73 6.53
C LEU A 117 -11.59 5.04 7.30
N LYS A 118 -12.19 6.09 6.73
CA LYS A 118 -12.30 7.42 7.37
C LYS A 118 -13.06 7.41 8.69
N GLN A 119 -13.94 6.42 8.91
CA GLN A 119 -14.64 6.24 10.19
C GLN A 119 -13.76 5.59 11.27
N LYS A 120 -12.65 4.98 10.88
CA LYS A 120 -11.77 4.18 11.75
C LYS A 120 -10.42 4.85 12.00
N SER A 121 -9.87 5.52 10.98
CA SER A 121 -8.54 6.11 11.00
C SER A 121 -8.43 7.26 10.00
N GLU A 122 -7.66 8.29 10.35
CA GLU A 122 -7.24 9.36 9.44
C GLU A 122 -5.91 9.04 8.73
N ARG A 123 -5.13 8.08 9.25
CA ARG A 123 -3.79 7.71 8.76
C ARG A 123 -3.81 6.59 7.73
N ILE A 124 -4.86 5.77 7.76
CA ILE A 124 -5.04 4.63 6.86
C ILE A 124 -6.00 5.04 5.75
N THR A 125 -5.49 5.09 4.53
CA THR A 125 -6.22 5.55 3.33
C THR A 125 -6.21 4.45 2.27
N ALA A 126 -7.14 4.54 1.32
CA ALA A 126 -7.16 3.69 0.14
C ALA A 126 -6.94 4.52 -1.13
N ARG A 127 -6.28 3.91 -2.11
CA ARG A 127 -5.99 4.50 -3.43
C ARG A 127 -6.34 3.50 -4.52
N ASP A 128 -6.54 4.00 -5.74
CA ASP A 128 -6.68 3.12 -6.90
C ASP A 128 -5.40 2.30 -7.08
N LYS A 129 -5.55 0.99 -7.28
CA LYS A 129 -4.42 0.08 -7.49
C LYS A 129 -3.62 0.44 -8.74
N ASN A 130 -4.25 1.00 -9.77
CA ASN A 130 -3.64 1.41 -11.04
C ASN A 130 -2.95 2.78 -10.93
N GLU A 131 -3.28 3.57 -9.90
CA GLU A 131 -2.62 4.84 -9.66
C GLU A 131 -1.20 4.59 -9.16
N THR A 132 -0.23 4.95 -10.01
CA THR A 132 1.17 4.97 -9.60
C THR A 132 1.40 6.25 -8.84
N LYS A 133 1.51 6.18 -7.50
CA LYS A 133 1.92 7.33 -6.69
C LYS A 133 3.30 7.78 -7.19
N LYS A 134 3.36 8.88 -7.97
CA LYS A 134 4.63 9.58 -8.24
C LYS A 134 5.19 9.93 -6.86
N GLN A 135 6.42 9.53 -6.59
CA GLN A 135 7.10 9.99 -5.37
C GLN A 135 7.02 11.52 -5.37
N ASP A 136 6.45 12.09 -4.31
CA ASP A 136 6.58 13.51 -4.02
C ASP A 136 8.06 13.80 -3.80
N THR A 137 8.75 14.02 -4.91
CA THR A 137 9.99 14.78 -4.89
C THR A 137 9.49 16.19 -4.64
N ALA A 138 9.77 16.73 -3.45
CA ALA A 138 9.62 18.15 -3.19
C ALA A 138 10.57 18.90 -4.15
N ASN A 139 10.12 19.09 -5.38
CA ASN A 139 10.72 19.92 -6.40
C ASN A 139 9.60 20.78 -6.93
N ASN A 140 9.61 22.02 -6.44
CA ASN A 140 8.94 23.17 -7.03
C ASN A 140 9.06 23.10 -8.56
N SER A 141 8.01 22.61 -9.23
CA SER A 141 7.92 22.55 -10.67
C SER A 141 6.53 23.05 -11.03
N GLN A 142 6.47 24.33 -11.43
CA GLN A 142 5.32 24.90 -12.12
C GLN A 142 4.86 23.92 -13.20
N GLY A 143 3.57 23.58 -13.16
CA GLY A 143 2.95 22.76 -14.19
C GLY A 143 3.07 23.46 -15.54
N ALA A 144 3.92 22.92 -16.41
CA ALA A 144 3.81 23.19 -17.84
C ALA A 144 2.64 22.35 -18.36
N THR A 145 1.50 23.00 -18.56
CA THR A 145 0.42 22.48 -19.39
C THR A 145 0.99 22.28 -20.79
N LEU A 146 1.12 21.02 -21.22
CA LEU A 146 1.49 20.69 -22.60
C LEU A 146 0.24 20.87 -23.47
N GLU A 147 0.04 22.09 -23.94
CA GLU A 147 -0.92 22.41 -24.99
C GLU A 147 -0.29 22.01 -26.33
N ILE A 148 -0.75 20.89 -26.89
CA ILE A 148 -0.30 20.40 -28.19
C ILE A 148 -0.98 21.27 -29.25
N ASP A 149 -0.24 22.20 -29.84
CA ASP A 149 -0.71 23.02 -30.96
C ASP A 149 -0.80 22.16 -32.24
N LEU A 150 -2.02 21.72 -32.55
CA LEU A 150 -2.35 20.91 -33.73
C LEU A 150 -2.38 21.74 -35.03
N GLU A 151 -2.40 23.08 -34.97
CA GLU A 151 -2.50 23.93 -36.17
C GLU A 151 -1.15 24.15 -36.88
N GLY A 152 -0.02 23.85 -36.23
CA GLY A 152 1.31 23.88 -36.85
C GLY A 152 1.66 22.65 -37.71
N LEU A 153 0.92 21.55 -37.56
CA LEU A 153 1.20 20.27 -38.22
C LEU A 153 0.55 20.09 -39.60
N LEU A 154 -0.33 21.02 -40.02
CA LEU A 154 -1.15 20.86 -41.22
C LEU A 154 -1.14 22.08 -42.16
N LYS A 155 0.03 22.67 -42.40
CA LYS A 155 0.23 23.54 -43.57
C LYS A 155 1.32 22.92 -44.46
N PRO A 156 1.10 22.86 -45.79
CA PRO A 156 1.94 22.12 -46.74
C PRO A 156 3.34 22.70 -46.90
#